data_AF-A0A2E6MQM4-F1
#
_entry.id   AF-A0A2E6MQM4-F1
#
_cell.length_a   1.000
_cell.length_b   1.000
_cell.length_c   1.000
_cell.angle_alpha   90.00
_cell.angle_beta   90.00
_cell.angle_gamma   90.00
#
_symmetry.space_group_name_H-M   'P 1'
#
loop_
_entity.id
_entity.type
_entity.pdbx_description
1 polymer ?
#
loop_
_entity_poly.entity_id
_entity_poly.type
_entity_poly.pdbx_seq_one_letter_code
_entity_poly.pdbx_strand_id
1 'polypeptide(L)'
;MGRPINKKHIGDGAGKIQVTAVKFAAGGEVTTESHIVNQRSANKFTVTDGSKTEVCTLVNKSIGGLGASEFCINVTDSDGVTKQITKMYNRKMQLEGSTRHKWSRDASGLSTAIEKTITGATAANPVVITSAGHGFSNGDKISISKVVGMVELNVETAFTIANKATNTFELSGVDGSSYTAYTSGGIATKAAATSGSIVVDAQAS
;
A
#
# COMPACT_ATOMS: atom_id res chain seq x y z
N MET A 1 0.65 -24.44 -14.10
CA MET A 1 1.23 -23.26 -13.41
C MET A 1 1.87 -22.34 -14.44
N GLY A 2 1.74 -21.02 -14.29
CA GLY A 2 2.49 -20.06 -15.11
C GLY A 2 3.98 -20.10 -14.79
N ARG A 3 4.80 -19.34 -15.54
CA ARG A 3 6.25 -19.24 -15.32
C ARG A 3 6.55 -18.94 -13.83
N PRO A 4 7.51 -19.63 -13.20
CA PRO A 4 7.94 -19.35 -11.84
C PRO A 4 8.52 -17.93 -11.68
N ILE A 5 8.59 -17.45 -10.44
CA ILE A 5 9.32 -16.23 -10.06
C ILE A 5 10.78 -16.36 -10.46
N ASN A 6 11.32 -15.32 -11.07
CA ASN A 6 12.73 -15.28 -11.44
C ASN A 6 13.62 -15.29 -10.18
N LYS A 7 14.65 -16.14 -10.17
CA LYS A 7 15.63 -16.27 -9.08
C LYS A 7 16.26 -14.95 -8.64
N LYS A 8 16.33 -13.95 -9.51
CA LYS A 8 16.83 -12.61 -9.14
C LYS A 8 16.02 -11.94 -8.01
N HIS A 9 14.77 -12.36 -7.82
CA HIS A 9 13.82 -11.79 -6.87
C HIS A 9 13.68 -12.57 -5.56
N ILE A 10 14.30 -13.74 -5.47
CA ILE A 10 14.27 -14.62 -4.29
C ILE A 10 15.71 -14.88 -3.84
N GLY A 11 15.87 -15.44 -2.65
CA GLY A 11 17.15 -15.56 -1.95
C GLY A 11 17.34 -14.48 -0.89
N ASP A 12 18.55 -14.44 -0.36
CA ASP A 12 18.95 -13.54 0.71
C ASP A 12 19.46 -12.19 0.17
N GLY A 13 19.36 -11.16 1.01
CA GLY A 13 19.92 -9.83 0.79
C GLY A 13 18.97 -8.77 0.25
N ALA A 14 19.49 -7.57 0.09
CA ALA A 14 18.73 -6.40 -0.32
C ALA A 14 18.04 -6.59 -1.69
N GLY A 15 16.78 -6.14 -1.79
CA GLY A 15 16.01 -6.16 -3.04
C GLY A 15 15.38 -7.51 -3.41
N LYS A 16 15.43 -8.49 -2.49
CA LYS A 16 14.72 -9.77 -2.55
C LYS A 16 13.34 -9.65 -1.91
N ILE A 17 12.40 -10.48 -2.38
CA ILE A 17 11.07 -10.63 -1.78
C ILE A 17 11.26 -11.11 -0.34
N GLN A 18 10.68 -10.38 0.61
CA GLN A 18 10.76 -10.75 2.02
C GLN A 18 9.72 -11.74 2.43
N VAL A 19 10.16 -12.63 3.32
CA VAL A 19 9.26 -13.39 4.17
C VAL A 19 9.07 -12.57 5.43
N THR A 20 7.83 -12.18 5.70
CA THR A 20 7.51 -11.39 6.88
C THR A 20 7.56 -12.23 8.14
N ALA A 21 7.03 -13.45 8.08
CA ALA A 21 7.20 -14.45 9.12
C ALA A 21 7.06 -15.86 8.56
N VAL A 22 7.75 -16.81 9.17
CA VAL A 22 7.63 -18.24 8.88
C VAL A 22 7.58 -19.04 10.17
N LYS A 23 6.78 -20.11 10.19
CA LYS A 23 6.80 -21.11 11.24
C LYS A 23 7.06 -22.47 10.62
N PHE A 24 8.25 -23.00 10.86
CA PHE A 24 8.64 -24.34 10.44
C PHE A 24 7.90 -25.42 11.24
N ALA A 25 7.85 -26.65 10.73
CA ALA A 25 7.04 -27.73 11.30
C ALA A 25 7.27 -28.00 12.80
N ALA A 26 8.52 -27.88 13.25
CA ALA A 26 8.93 -28.04 14.64
C ALA A 26 9.70 -26.81 15.13
N GLY A 27 9.02 -25.67 15.22
CA GLY A 27 9.64 -24.41 15.63
C GLY A 27 8.64 -23.35 16.08
N GLY A 28 9.18 -22.32 16.74
CA GLY A 28 8.48 -21.05 16.93
C GLY A 28 8.32 -20.30 15.62
N GLU A 29 7.53 -19.24 15.65
CA GLU A 29 7.41 -18.31 14.54
C GLU A 29 8.65 -17.41 14.48
N VAL A 30 9.26 -17.32 13.31
CA VAL A 30 10.47 -16.55 13.02
C VAL A 30 10.09 -15.31 12.22
N THR A 31 10.53 -14.13 12.67
CA THR A 31 10.11 -12.83 12.12
C THR A 31 11.24 -11.95 11.58
N THR A 32 12.52 -12.30 11.82
CA THR A 32 13.64 -11.36 11.56
C THR A 32 14.55 -11.74 10.41
N GLU A 33 14.71 -13.02 10.09
CA GLU A 33 15.65 -13.45 9.04
C GLU A 33 15.16 -14.73 8.36
N SER A 34 14.29 -14.59 7.36
CA SER A 34 13.90 -15.72 6.53
C SER A 34 13.68 -15.32 5.09
N HIS A 35 13.99 -16.21 4.16
CA HIS A 35 13.91 -15.92 2.74
C HIS A 35 13.46 -17.13 1.92
N ILE A 36 12.91 -16.83 0.74
CA ILE A 36 12.47 -17.86 -0.22
C ILE A 36 13.69 -18.36 -1.00
N VAL A 37 13.92 -19.67 -1.00
CA VAL A 37 14.97 -20.32 -1.79
C VAL A 37 14.48 -20.65 -3.19
N ASN A 38 13.27 -21.20 -3.32
CA ASN A 38 12.65 -21.50 -4.60
C ASN A 38 11.12 -21.57 -4.52
N GLN A 39 10.48 -21.37 -5.67
CA GLN A 39 9.04 -21.55 -5.82
C GLN A 39 8.71 -22.99 -6.21
N ARG A 40 7.90 -23.68 -5.40
CA ARG A 40 7.39 -25.04 -5.66
C ARG A 40 6.02 -25.00 -6.31
N SER A 41 5.16 -24.08 -5.88
CA SER A 41 3.89 -23.78 -6.52
C SER A 41 3.53 -22.29 -6.39
N ALA A 42 2.36 -21.89 -6.89
CA ALA A 42 1.86 -20.51 -6.69
C ALA A 42 1.70 -20.14 -5.20
N ASN A 43 1.55 -21.12 -4.30
CA ASN A 43 1.35 -20.93 -2.86
C ASN A 43 2.26 -21.81 -1.98
N LYS A 44 3.24 -22.52 -2.54
CA LYS A 44 4.20 -23.34 -1.78
C LYS A 44 5.61 -22.97 -2.20
N PHE A 45 6.48 -22.76 -1.21
CA PHE A 45 7.83 -22.24 -1.42
C PHE A 45 8.78 -22.98 -0.49
N THR A 46 10.00 -23.23 -0.97
CA THR A 46 11.07 -23.60 -0.05
C THR A 46 11.54 -22.32 0.64
N VAL A 47 11.43 -22.27 1.95
CA VAL A 47 11.82 -21.12 2.81
C VAL A 47 12.91 -21.58 3.76
N THR A 48 13.85 -20.69 4.07
CA THR A 48 14.90 -20.93 5.06
C THR A 48 15.11 -19.73 5.96
N ASP A 49 15.48 -19.98 7.21
CA ASP A 49 16.00 -18.99 8.17
C ASP A 49 17.54 -19.11 8.35
N GLY A 50 18.22 -19.77 7.40
CA GLY A 50 19.64 -20.10 7.49
C GLY A 50 19.95 -21.36 8.32
N SER A 51 19.07 -21.76 9.24
CA SER A 51 19.24 -22.97 10.07
C SER A 51 18.36 -24.13 9.59
N LYS A 52 17.08 -23.84 9.36
CA LYS A 52 16.07 -24.76 8.85
C LYS A 52 15.74 -24.38 7.41
N THR A 53 15.48 -25.38 6.59
CA THR A 53 14.97 -25.22 5.23
C THR A 53 13.82 -26.19 5.03
N GLU A 54 12.65 -25.69 4.67
CA GLU A 54 11.46 -26.50 4.53
C GLU A 54 10.56 -25.98 3.40
N VAL A 55 9.66 -26.82 2.89
CA VAL A 55 8.57 -26.37 2.02
C VAL A 55 7.45 -25.83 2.88
N CYS A 56 7.27 -24.52 2.87
CA CYS A 56 6.22 -23.82 3.59
C CYS A 56 5.09 -23.38 2.64
N THR A 57 3.89 -23.29 3.18
CA THR A 57 2.70 -22.79 2.47
C THR A 57 2.54 -21.29 2.74
N LEU A 58 2.37 -20.50 1.69
CA LEU A 58 2.04 -19.09 1.77
C LEU A 58 0.56 -18.94 2.15
N VAL A 59 0.28 -18.29 3.28
CA VAL A 59 -1.07 -18.23 3.87
C VAL A 59 -1.57 -16.82 4.10
N ASN A 60 -2.90 -16.67 4.13
CA ASN A 60 -3.59 -15.44 4.53
C ASN A 60 -3.71 -15.36 6.06
N LYS A 61 -2.57 -15.28 6.75
CA LYS A 61 -2.51 -15.16 8.21
C LYS A 61 -1.41 -14.18 8.58
N SER A 62 -1.73 -13.27 9.48
CA SER A 62 -0.76 -12.32 10.04
C SER A 62 0.20 -13.00 11.01
N ILE A 63 1.24 -12.26 11.40
CA ILE A 63 2.21 -12.67 12.43
C ILE A 63 1.46 -13.09 13.71
N GLY A 64 1.88 -14.19 14.33
CA GLY A 64 1.27 -14.77 15.53
C GLY A 64 0.15 -15.78 15.24
N GLY A 65 -0.31 -15.87 13.98
CA GLY A 65 -1.35 -16.80 13.53
C GLY A 65 -0.83 -18.00 12.73
N LEU A 66 0.49 -18.10 12.50
CA LEU A 66 1.06 -19.13 11.64
C LEU A 66 1.01 -20.53 12.29
N GLY A 67 0.61 -21.52 11.48
CA GLY A 67 0.66 -22.94 11.78
C GLY A 67 1.99 -23.57 11.36
N ALA A 68 2.12 -24.88 11.59
CA ALA A 68 3.28 -25.64 11.16
C ALA A 68 3.45 -25.59 9.62
N SER A 69 4.67 -25.32 9.16
CA SER A 69 5.03 -25.25 7.74
C SER A 69 4.26 -24.15 6.98
N GLU A 70 3.97 -23.04 7.64
CA GLU A 70 3.29 -21.87 7.06
C GLU A 70 4.17 -20.63 7.13
N PHE A 71 4.00 -19.73 6.17
CA PHE A 71 4.65 -18.42 6.16
C PHE A 71 3.74 -17.37 5.54
N CYS A 72 4.00 -16.10 5.86
CA CYS A 72 3.30 -14.97 5.29
C CYS A 72 4.27 -13.95 4.69
N ILE A 73 3.73 -13.22 3.72
CA ILE A 73 4.37 -12.03 3.16
C ILE A 73 3.33 -10.93 3.29
N ASN A 74 3.64 -9.95 4.12
CA ASN A 74 2.85 -8.75 4.26
C ASN A 74 3.11 -7.85 3.05
N VAL A 75 2.05 -7.16 2.68
CA VAL A 75 2.08 -6.05 1.73
C VAL A 75 1.22 -4.94 2.30
N THR A 76 1.56 -3.71 1.98
CA THR A 76 0.74 -2.56 2.32
C THR A 76 -0.08 -2.15 1.11
N ASP A 77 -1.40 -2.07 1.29
CA ASP A 77 -2.29 -1.65 0.21
C ASP A 77 -2.38 -0.13 0.06
N SER A 78 -3.08 0.26 -1.01
CA SER A 78 -4.21 1.17 -0.91
C SER A 78 -4.10 2.39 -0.02
N ASP A 79 -4.38 2.03 1.20
CA ASP A 79 -5.02 2.81 2.21
C ASP A 79 -4.21 2.58 3.50
N GLY A 80 -2.97 2.06 3.36
CA GLY A 80 -2.04 1.82 4.45
C GLY A 80 -2.32 0.51 5.20
N VAL A 81 -3.20 -0.34 4.70
CA VAL A 81 -3.61 -1.56 5.38
C VAL A 81 -2.69 -2.71 5.00
N THR A 82 -2.14 -3.38 6.02
CA THR A 82 -1.38 -4.61 5.83
C THR A 82 -2.30 -5.74 5.37
N LYS A 83 -1.96 -6.38 4.26
CA LYS A 83 -2.60 -7.59 3.71
C LYS A 83 -1.56 -8.67 3.49
N GLN A 84 -1.99 -9.91 3.40
CA GLN A 84 -1.09 -11.02 3.08
C GLN A 84 -1.20 -11.42 1.61
N ILE A 85 -0.04 -11.73 1.01
CA ILE A 85 -0.01 -12.39 -0.29
C ILE A 85 -0.47 -13.83 -0.11
N THR A 86 -1.40 -14.29 -0.96
CA THR A 86 -1.90 -15.67 -0.94
C THR A 86 -1.32 -16.52 -2.06
N LYS A 87 -0.96 -15.88 -3.19
CA LYS A 87 -0.25 -16.54 -4.31
C LYS A 87 0.74 -15.61 -4.98
N MET A 88 1.87 -16.14 -5.40
CA MET A 88 2.84 -15.43 -6.23
C MET A 88 3.07 -16.10 -7.58
N TYR A 89 3.27 -15.27 -8.59
CA TYR A 89 3.54 -15.64 -9.98
C TYR A 89 4.72 -14.79 -10.49
N ASN A 90 5.31 -15.13 -11.65
CA ASN A 90 6.50 -14.44 -12.16
C ASN A 90 6.49 -12.89 -12.05
N ARG A 91 5.44 -12.24 -12.55
CA ARG A 91 5.29 -10.77 -12.54
C ARG A 91 4.02 -10.29 -11.84
N LYS A 92 3.36 -11.16 -11.09
CA LYS A 92 2.08 -10.84 -10.45
C LYS A 92 1.99 -11.50 -9.08
N MET A 93 1.25 -10.90 -8.18
CA MET A 93 0.85 -11.50 -6.91
C MET A 93 -0.67 -11.41 -6.76
N GLN A 94 -1.20 -12.22 -5.87
CA GLN A 94 -2.61 -12.25 -5.52
C GLN A 94 -2.69 -12.12 -4.00
N LEU A 95 -3.52 -11.20 -3.54
CA LEU A 95 -3.82 -11.00 -2.13
C LEU A 95 -5.07 -11.78 -1.76
N GLU A 96 -5.89 -11.26 -0.87
CA GLU A 96 -7.25 -11.74 -0.64
C GLU A 96 -8.10 -11.65 -1.92
N GLY A 97 -8.99 -12.63 -2.12
CA GLY A 97 -9.79 -12.75 -3.34
C GLY A 97 -9.04 -13.35 -4.54
N SER A 98 -9.52 -13.10 -5.75
CA SER A 98 -9.04 -13.74 -6.99
C SER A 98 -8.23 -12.82 -7.92
N THR A 99 -8.19 -11.52 -7.62
CA THR A 99 -7.51 -10.50 -8.45
C THR A 99 -5.99 -10.66 -8.38
N ARG A 100 -5.34 -10.57 -9.55
CA ARG A 100 -3.89 -10.62 -9.67
C ARG A 100 -3.32 -9.24 -9.96
N HIS A 101 -2.55 -8.72 -9.03
CA HIS A 101 -1.88 -7.42 -9.11
C HIS A 101 -0.47 -7.59 -9.68
N LYS A 102 0.05 -6.57 -10.38
CA LYS A 102 1.49 -6.51 -10.68
C LYS A 102 2.17 -6.07 -9.39
N TRP A 103 3.28 -6.72 -9.05
CA TRP A 103 4.10 -6.26 -7.92
C TRP A 103 5.09 -5.23 -8.42
N SER A 104 5.15 -4.09 -7.73
CA SER A 104 6.23 -3.10 -7.83
C SER A 104 7.16 -3.25 -6.63
N ARG A 105 8.45 -3.03 -6.84
CA ARG A 105 9.44 -2.89 -5.76
C ARG A 105 9.73 -1.41 -5.65
N ASP A 106 9.59 -0.84 -4.47
CA ASP A 106 10.43 0.29 -4.08
C ASP A 106 11.42 -0.22 -3.03
N ALA A 107 12.63 0.33 -3.03
CA ALA A 107 13.66 -0.04 -2.06
C ALA A 107 13.43 0.64 -0.69
N SER A 108 12.34 1.40 -0.56
CA SER A 108 12.07 2.31 0.55
C SER A 108 10.69 2.12 1.19
N GLY A 109 9.87 1.17 0.75
CA GLY A 109 8.50 0.98 1.24
C GLY A 109 7.55 2.15 0.95
N LEU A 110 7.91 3.05 0.04
CA LEU A 110 7.20 4.31 -0.19
C LEU A 110 6.55 4.34 -1.57
N SER A 111 5.22 4.16 -1.59
CA SER A 111 4.40 4.56 -2.72
C SER A 111 4.62 6.05 -3.01
N THR A 112 4.70 6.43 -4.28
CA THR A 112 4.72 7.84 -4.68
C THR A 112 3.44 8.52 -4.15
N ALA A 113 3.59 9.68 -3.49
CA ALA A 113 2.45 10.48 -3.04
C ALA A 113 1.53 10.81 -4.24
N ILE A 114 0.22 10.71 -4.05
CA ILE A 114 -0.74 11.03 -5.12
C ILE A 114 -1.04 12.52 -5.01
N GLU A 115 -0.43 13.28 -5.91
CA GLU A 115 -0.68 14.71 -6.05
C GLU A 115 -1.73 14.96 -7.14
N LYS A 116 -2.70 15.82 -6.83
CA LYS A 116 -3.74 16.24 -7.76
C LYS A 116 -3.93 17.73 -7.72
N THR A 117 -3.95 18.33 -8.91
CA THR A 117 -4.20 19.77 -9.07
C THR A 117 -5.63 20.09 -8.68
N ILE A 118 -5.79 21.14 -7.89
CA ILE A 118 -7.07 21.75 -7.56
C ILE A 118 -7.35 22.84 -8.60
N THR A 119 -8.57 22.87 -9.12
CA THR A 119 -9.02 23.89 -10.09
C THR A 119 -10.19 24.72 -9.56
N GLY A 120 -10.66 24.45 -8.35
CA GLY A 120 -11.72 25.20 -7.70
C GLY A 120 -11.96 24.77 -6.26
N ALA A 121 -12.44 25.69 -5.43
CA ALA A 121 -12.92 25.41 -4.08
C ALA A 121 -14.12 26.32 -3.77
N THR A 122 -15.15 25.78 -3.10
CA THR A 122 -16.35 26.55 -2.73
C THR A 122 -16.23 27.14 -1.32
N ALA A 123 -16.61 28.40 -1.14
CA ALA A 123 -16.80 28.99 0.19
C ALA A 123 -18.16 28.56 0.76
N ALA A 124 -18.23 27.32 1.25
CA ALA A 124 -19.46 26.68 1.74
C ALA A 124 -19.17 25.77 2.94
N ASN A 125 -20.21 25.26 3.58
CA ASN A 125 -20.14 24.27 4.66
C ASN A 125 -20.87 22.98 4.25
N PRO A 126 -20.17 21.88 3.92
CA PRO A 126 -18.71 21.73 3.86
C PRO A 126 -18.07 22.34 2.60
N VAL A 127 -16.75 22.55 2.63
CA VAL A 127 -15.96 22.97 1.45
C VAL A 127 -15.94 21.85 0.41
N VAL A 128 -16.33 22.17 -0.83
CA VAL A 128 -16.20 21.29 -2.01
C VAL A 128 -14.99 21.70 -2.83
N ILE A 129 -14.09 20.75 -3.07
CA ILE A 129 -12.91 20.90 -3.93
C ILE A 129 -13.22 20.33 -5.31
N THR A 130 -12.83 21.07 -6.35
CA THR A 130 -12.84 20.61 -7.75
C THR A 130 -11.43 20.19 -8.15
N SER A 131 -11.29 18.93 -8.56
CA SER A 131 -10.05 18.34 -9.04
C SER A 131 -10.39 17.20 -10.01
N ALA A 132 -10.19 17.41 -11.32
CA ALA A 132 -10.62 16.45 -12.33
C ALA A 132 -9.85 15.12 -12.23
N GLY A 133 -10.56 13.99 -12.22
CA GLY A 133 -9.94 12.66 -12.18
C GLY A 133 -8.99 12.46 -10.98
N HIS A 134 -9.37 12.97 -9.81
CA HIS A 134 -8.51 12.97 -8.62
C HIS A 134 -8.19 11.56 -8.09
N GLY A 135 -9.10 10.59 -8.26
CA GLY A 135 -8.84 9.19 -7.89
C GLY A 135 -8.81 8.91 -6.37
N PHE A 136 -9.07 9.92 -5.54
CA PHE A 136 -9.20 9.76 -4.08
C PHE A 136 -10.50 9.04 -3.67
N SER A 137 -10.57 8.61 -2.41
CA SER A 137 -11.68 7.90 -1.79
C SER A 137 -12.20 8.60 -0.52
N ASN A 138 -13.48 8.38 -0.19
CA ASN A 138 -14.05 8.86 1.07
C ASN A 138 -13.29 8.23 2.25
N GLY A 139 -12.97 9.03 3.26
CA GLY A 139 -12.14 8.64 4.40
C GLY A 139 -10.64 8.87 4.18
N ASP A 140 -10.19 9.18 2.96
CA ASP A 140 -8.78 9.50 2.70
C ASP A 140 -8.37 10.78 3.44
N LYS A 141 -7.21 10.73 4.09
CA LYS A 141 -6.55 11.91 4.63
C LYS A 141 -5.66 12.54 3.57
N ILE A 142 -5.83 13.83 3.35
CA ILE A 142 -5.04 14.61 2.39
C ILE A 142 -4.49 15.88 3.03
N SER A 143 -3.41 16.37 2.45
CA SER A 143 -2.89 17.72 2.66
C SER A 143 -3.24 18.58 1.46
N ILE A 144 -3.44 19.87 1.68
CA ILE A 144 -3.65 20.84 0.60
C ILE A 144 -2.59 21.94 0.74
N SER A 145 -2.00 22.34 -0.39
CA SER A 145 -0.98 23.38 -0.44
C SER A 145 -1.07 24.19 -1.73
N LYS A 146 -0.41 25.36 -1.77
CA LYS A 146 -0.29 26.24 -2.95
C LYS A 146 -1.62 26.77 -3.51
N VAL A 147 -2.68 26.78 -2.73
CA VAL A 147 -3.95 27.46 -3.06
C VAL A 147 -3.74 28.97 -2.96
N VAL A 148 -4.19 29.71 -3.97
CA VAL A 148 -4.19 31.18 -4.01
C VAL A 148 -5.64 31.67 -3.90
N GLY A 149 -5.85 32.75 -3.14
CA GLY A 149 -7.18 33.19 -2.74
C GLY A 149 -7.54 32.55 -1.41
N MET A 150 -8.11 31.35 -1.43
CA MET A 150 -8.55 30.57 -0.26
C MET A 150 -7.37 29.90 0.49
N VAL A 151 -6.49 30.73 1.06
CA VAL A 151 -5.23 30.29 1.68
C VAL A 151 -5.41 29.49 2.98
N GLU A 152 -6.59 29.57 3.61
CA GLU A 152 -6.96 28.82 4.81
C GLU A 152 -6.93 27.30 4.56
N LEU A 153 -7.00 26.88 3.30
CA LEU A 153 -6.85 25.49 2.88
C LEU A 153 -5.39 25.01 2.80
N ASN A 154 -4.39 25.89 2.89
CA ASN A 154 -2.97 25.51 2.79
C ASN A 154 -2.46 24.90 4.12
N VAL A 155 -2.96 23.71 4.47
CA VAL A 155 -2.68 23.00 5.72
C VAL A 155 -2.10 21.61 5.44
N GLU A 156 -1.02 21.27 6.15
CA GLU A 156 -0.22 20.07 5.86
C GLU A 156 -0.85 18.73 6.24
N THR A 157 -1.84 18.63 7.16
CA THR A 157 -2.40 17.31 7.56
C THR A 157 -3.81 17.35 8.19
N ALA A 158 -4.75 18.17 7.70
CA ALA A 158 -6.02 18.36 8.41
C ALA A 158 -7.27 17.77 7.74
N PHE A 159 -7.22 17.36 6.47
CA PHE A 159 -8.46 17.16 5.72
C PHE A 159 -8.77 15.69 5.47
N THR A 160 -10.03 15.32 5.74
CA THR A 160 -10.59 14.00 5.43
C THR A 160 -11.58 14.14 4.30
N ILE A 161 -11.47 13.31 3.26
CA ILE A 161 -12.35 13.35 2.10
C ILE A 161 -13.74 12.77 2.43
N ALA A 162 -14.79 13.48 2.03
CA ALA A 162 -16.18 13.02 2.06
C ALA A 162 -16.86 13.26 0.69
N ASN A 163 -18.02 12.61 0.49
CA ASN A 163 -18.90 12.83 -0.67
C ASN A 163 -18.19 12.94 -2.02
N LYS A 164 -17.23 12.05 -2.29
CA LYS A 164 -16.48 12.04 -3.54
C LYS A 164 -17.41 11.85 -4.75
N ALA A 165 -17.11 12.57 -5.81
CA ALA A 165 -17.55 12.33 -7.18
C ALA A 165 -16.33 12.04 -8.07
N THR A 166 -16.50 12.03 -9.39
CA THR A 166 -15.38 11.79 -10.32
C THR A 166 -14.39 12.96 -10.37
N ASN A 167 -14.89 14.19 -10.22
CA ASN A 167 -14.13 15.42 -10.41
C ASN A 167 -14.18 16.37 -9.21
N THR A 168 -14.85 15.96 -8.12
CA THR A 168 -15.05 16.79 -6.93
C THR A 168 -15.04 15.94 -5.68
N PHE A 169 -14.72 16.54 -4.54
CA PHE A 169 -14.84 15.92 -3.22
C PHE A 169 -15.04 16.98 -2.14
N GLU A 170 -15.62 16.58 -1.01
CA GLU A 170 -15.85 17.46 0.14
C GLU A 170 -14.76 17.28 1.19
N LEU A 171 -14.45 18.34 1.92
CA LEU A 171 -13.60 18.30 3.10
C LEU A 171 -14.49 18.11 4.34
N SER A 172 -14.45 16.91 4.92
CA SER A 172 -15.29 16.53 6.05
C SER A 172 -15.08 17.45 7.24
N GLY A 173 -16.16 18.10 7.70
CA GLY A 173 -16.15 18.98 8.87
C GLY A 173 -15.45 20.33 8.66
N VAL A 174 -15.12 20.71 7.42
CA VAL A 174 -14.51 22.01 7.12
C VAL A 174 -15.58 22.99 6.64
N ASP A 175 -15.88 23.98 7.48
CA ASP A 175 -16.71 25.13 7.12
C ASP A 175 -15.85 26.22 6.49
N GLY A 176 -16.03 26.45 5.17
CA GLY A 176 -15.35 27.51 4.43
C GLY A 176 -16.23 28.71 4.13
N SER A 177 -17.38 28.86 4.79
CA SER A 177 -18.31 29.98 4.54
C SER A 177 -17.70 31.34 4.87
N SER A 178 -16.71 31.38 5.76
CA SER A 178 -15.93 32.57 6.11
C SER A 178 -14.58 32.66 5.40
N TYR A 179 -14.23 31.70 4.54
CA TYR A 179 -12.96 31.70 3.85
C TYR A 179 -12.95 32.70 2.70
N THR A 180 -11.75 33.17 2.38
CA THR A 180 -11.52 33.98 1.20
C THR A 180 -11.84 33.21 -0.09
N ALA A 181 -12.27 33.92 -1.13
CA ALA A 181 -12.66 33.29 -2.40
C ALA A 181 -11.45 32.62 -3.08
N TYR A 182 -11.63 31.38 -3.55
CA TYR A 182 -10.63 30.69 -4.36
C TYR A 182 -10.32 31.48 -5.63
N THR A 183 -9.04 31.66 -5.92
CA THR A 183 -8.58 32.37 -7.13
C THR A 183 -7.95 31.40 -8.13
N SER A 184 -6.93 30.65 -7.71
CA SER A 184 -6.24 29.70 -8.58
C SER A 184 -5.31 28.75 -7.79
N GLY A 185 -4.72 27.79 -8.49
CA GLY A 185 -3.71 26.90 -7.94
C GLY A 185 -4.26 25.88 -6.95
N GLY A 186 -3.36 25.29 -6.17
CA GLY A 186 -3.68 24.24 -5.21
C GLY A 186 -3.23 22.86 -5.67
N ILE A 187 -2.64 22.12 -4.74
CA ILE A 187 -2.28 20.72 -4.87
C ILE A 187 -2.88 20.00 -3.66
N ALA A 188 -3.76 19.05 -3.94
CA ALA A 188 -4.19 18.05 -2.96
C ALA A 188 -3.21 16.88 -3.02
N THR A 189 -2.55 16.59 -1.91
CA THR A 189 -1.62 15.49 -1.79
C THR A 189 -2.19 14.47 -0.82
N LYS A 190 -2.52 13.27 -1.31
CA LYS A 190 -2.68 12.12 -0.43
C LYS A 190 -1.27 11.65 -0.09
N ALA A 191 -0.85 11.89 1.16
CA ALA A 191 0.37 11.29 1.69
C ALA A 191 0.32 9.79 1.42
N ALA A 192 1.47 9.22 1.01
CA ALA A 192 1.59 7.87 0.48
C ALA A 192 0.90 6.82 1.37
N ALA A 193 -0.35 6.56 1.05
CA ALA A 193 -1.03 5.30 1.30
C ALA A 193 -1.42 4.82 -0.11
N THR A 194 -0.99 3.61 -0.41
CA THR A 194 -0.60 3.13 -1.73
C THR A 194 -1.75 2.87 -2.71
N SER A 195 -2.39 3.87 -3.32
CA SER A 195 -3.41 3.60 -4.37
C SER A 195 -2.86 2.99 -5.67
N GLY A 196 -2.94 1.65 -5.75
CA GLY A 196 -2.71 0.83 -6.94
C GLY A 196 -1.37 0.08 -7.00
N SER A 197 -0.45 0.34 -6.08
CA SER A 197 0.94 -0.14 -6.14
C SER A 197 1.29 -1.03 -4.96
N ILE A 198 0.62 -2.17 -4.76
CA ILE A 198 0.93 -3.07 -3.64
C ILE A 198 2.45 -3.33 -3.58
N VAL A 199 3.10 -2.79 -2.55
CA VAL A 199 4.54 -2.91 -2.30
C VAL A 199 4.76 -4.21 -1.55
N VAL A 200 5.68 -5.02 -2.06
CA VAL A 200 6.20 -6.16 -1.32
C VAL A 200 7.40 -5.65 -0.56
N ASP A 201 7.32 -5.65 0.77
CA ASP A 201 8.38 -5.17 1.65
C ASP A 201 9.71 -5.84 1.22
N ALA A 202 10.75 -5.04 1.00
CA ALA A 202 12.13 -5.48 0.78
C ALA A 202 12.80 -5.75 2.14
N GLN A 203 13.88 -6.54 2.19
CA GLN A 203 14.56 -6.82 3.47
C GLN A 203 15.08 -5.50 4.00
N ALA A 204 14.73 -5.16 5.23
CA ALA A 204 15.54 -4.22 5.98
C ALA A 204 16.87 -4.93 6.25
N SER A 205 17.95 -4.33 5.75
CA SER A 205 19.34 -4.71 6.04
C SER A 205 19.62 -4.80 7.53
#